data_AF-A0A2P4SC19-F1
#
_entry.id   AF-A0A2P4SC19-F1
#
_cell.length_a   1.000
_cell.length_b   1.000
_cell.length_c   1.000
_cell.angle_alpha   90.00
_cell.angle_beta   90.00
_cell.angle_gamma   90.00
#
_symmetry.space_group_name_H-M   'P 1'
#
loop_
_entity.id
_entity.type
_entity.pdbx_description
1 polymer ?
#
loop_
_entity_poly.entity_id
_entity_poly.type
_entity_poly.pdbx_seq_one_letter_code
_entity_poly.pdbx_strand_id
1 'polypeptide(L)'
;WMEKYESKMLPETDARYQVVKRVVGHLSESNKDIPQVSALTWAIHVVDEPEVNAFVLPNGEVFVFTGLLNAVSDIHQLSFILGHEIAHAVLEHA
;
A
#
# COMPACT_ATOMS: atom_id res chain seq x y z
N TRP A 1 7.45 -8.27 -8.85
CA TRP A 1 6.19 -7.52 -9.08
C TRP A 1 6.40 -6.25 -9.88
N MET A 2 7.50 -5.51 -9.63
CA MET A 2 7.91 -4.37 -10.45
C MET A 2 7.91 -4.63 -11.96
N GLU A 3 8.64 -5.66 -12.45
CA GLU A 3 8.69 -6.01 -13.88
C GLU A 3 7.30 -6.29 -14.48
N LYS A 4 6.40 -6.92 -13.71
CA LYS A 4 5.06 -7.26 -14.19
C LYS A 4 4.18 -6.03 -14.40
N TYR A 5 4.33 -5.01 -13.56
CA TYR A 5 3.41 -3.86 -13.50
C TYR A 5 4.05 -2.53 -13.93
N GLU A 6 5.33 -2.51 -14.29
CA GLU A 6 6.11 -1.29 -14.60
C GLU A 6 5.38 -0.32 -15.53
N SER A 7 4.86 -0.83 -16.66
CA SER A 7 4.16 -0.01 -17.66
C SER A 7 2.77 0.47 -17.23
N LYS A 8 2.28 0.01 -16.08
CA LYS A 8 0.95 0.28 -15.53
C LYS A 8 1.01 1.05 -14.21
N MET A 9 2.21 1.42 -13.74
CA MET A 9 2.33 2.19 -12.51
C MET A 9 1.95 3.65 -12.74
N LEU A 10 1.12 4.16 -11.85
CA LEU A 10 0.83 5.59 -11.82
C LEU A 10 2.08 6.36 -11.35
N PRO A 11 2.36 7.54 -11.93
CA PRO A 11 3.45 8.38 -11.48
C PRO A 11 3.18 8.88 -10.06
N GLU A 12 4.24 9.22 -9.32
CA GLU A 12 4.09 9.74 -7.95
C GLU A 12 3.23 11.01 -7.90
N THR A 13 3.19 11.80 -8.97
CA THR A 13 2.39 13.03 -9.06
C THR A 13 0.88 12.78 -9.17
N ASP A 14 0.43 11.54 -9.40
CA ASP A 14 -0.99 11.20 -9.46
C ASP A 14 -1.65 11.34 -8.08
N ALA A 15 -2.86 11.91 -8.05
CA ALA A 15 -3.60 12.11 -6.80
C ALA A 15 -3.87 10.79 -6.06
N ARG A 16 -4.12 9.70 -6.79
CA ARG A 16 -4.35 8.36 -6.22
C ARG A 16 -3.09 7.85 -5.52
N TYR A 17 -1.94 8.03 -6.15
CA TYR A 17 -0.65 7.72 -5.54
C TYR A 17 -0.45 8.52 -4.24
N GLN A 18 -0.70 9.82 -4.27
CA GLN A 18 -0.53 10.70 -3.11
C GLN A 18 -1.45 10.32 -1.95
N VAL A 19 -2.68 9.89 -2.23
CA VAL A 19 -3.61 9.37 -1.22
C VAL A 19 -3.04 8.11 -0.57
N VAL A 20 -2.62 7.11 -1.36
CA VAL A 20 -2.03 5.87 -0.83
C VAL A 20 -0.78 6.18 -0.01
N LYS A 21 0.12 7.03 -0.52
CA LYS A 21 1.33 7.46 0.19
C LYS A 21 1.01 8.08 1.54
N ARG A 22 -0.01 8.93 1.61
CA ARG A 22 -0.44 9.55 2.86
C ARG A 22 -0.99 8.53 3.86
N VAL A 23 -1.78 7.56 3.40
CA VAL A 23 -2.33 6.50 4.27
C VAL A 23 -1.22 5.60 4.80
N VAL A 24 -0.36 5.08 3.93
CA VAL A 24 0.78 4.25 4.32
C VAL A 24 1.71 5.00 5.28
N GLY A 25 1.99 6.28 5.00
CA GLY A 25 2.78 7.13 5.88
C GLY A 25 2.13 7.32 7.25
N HIS A 26 0.81 7.54 7.31
CA HIS A 26 0.09 7.66 8.57
C HIS A 26 0.08 6.34 9.37
N LEU A 27 -0.11 5.20 8.70
CA LEU A 27 -0.09 3.88 9.33
C LEU A 27 1.31 3.55 9.87
N SER A 28 2.36 3.79 9.08
CA SER A 28 3.75 3.58 9.49
C SER A 28 4.11 4.45 10.71
N GLU A 29 3.81 5.74 10.66
CA GLU A 29 4.12 6.67 11.76
C GLU A 29 3.34 6.32 13.04
N SER A 30 2.08 5.89 12.91
CA SER A 30 1.24 5.53 14.06
C SER A 30 1.64 4.21 14.71
N ASN A 31 2.42 3.38 14.02
CA ASN A 31 2.90 2.07 14.49
C ASN A 31 4.44 2.01 14.59
N LYS A 32 5.11 3.17 14.65
CA LYS A 32 6.58 3.27 14.66
C LYS A 32 7.24 2.66 15.91
N ASP A 33 6.45 2.39 16.95
CA ASP A 33 6.88 1.68 18.16
C ASP A 33 7.04 0.17 17.93
N ILE A 34 6.49 -0.36 16.84
CA ILE A 34 6.69 -1.76 16.41
C ILE A 34 8.02 -1.85 15.62
N PRO A 35 9.03 -2.59 16.11
CA PRO A 35 10.34 -2.65 15.48
C PRO A 35 10.29 -3.07 14.00
N GLN A 36 9.45 -4.05 13.68
CA GLN A 36 9.28 -4.56 12.31
C GLN A 36 8.70 -3.51 11.36
N VAL A 37 7.83 -2.62 11.83
CA VAL A 37 7.30 -1.51 11.02
C VAL A 37 8.37 -0.44 10.82
N SER A 38 9.06 -0.07 11.89
CA SER A 38 10.06 1.00 11.88
C SER A 38 11.35 0.65 11.11
N ALA A 39 11.66 -0.66 10.99
CA ALA A 39 12.83 -1.15 10.26
C ALA A 39 12.62 -1.15 8.74
N LEU A 40 11.38 -1.08 8.25
CA LEU A 40 11.05 -1.14 6.84
C LEU A 40 11.04 0.25 6.18
N THR A 41 11.51 0.31 4.94
CA THR A 41 11.30 1.46 4.07
C THR A 41 10.10 1.18 3.18
N TRP A 42 9.01 1.92 3.39
CA TRP A 42 7.77 1.72 2.66
C TRP A 42 7.85 2.31 1.25
N ALA A 43 7.82 1.44 0.24
CA ALA A 43 7.79 1.82 -1.17
C ALA A 43 6.37 1.63 -1.72
N ILE A 44 5.74 2.71 -2.20
CA ILE A 44 4.37 2.66 -2.70
C ILE A 44 4.35 2.49 -4.21
N HIS A 45 3.51 1.58 -4.69
CA HIS A 45 3.21 1.35 -6.10
C HIS A 45 1.69 1.32 -6.29
N VAL A 46 1.16 2.23 -7.12
CA VAL A 46 -0.24 2.19 -7.51
C VAL A 46 -0.34 1.70 -8.95
N VAL A 47 -1.03 0.59 -9.15
CA VAL A 47 -1.15 -0.12 -10.43
C VAL A 47 -2.49 0.23 -11.07
N ASP A 48 -2.47 0.74 -12.29
CA ASP A 48 -3.66 1.10 -13.04
C ASP A 48 -4.32 -0.13 -13.68
N GLU A 49 -5.04 -0.87 -12.86
CA GLU A 49 -5.74 -2.11 -13.21
C GLU A 49 -7.07 -2.17 -12.45
N PRO A 50 -8.15 -2.68 -13.07
CA PRO A 50 -9.49 -2.70 -12.49
C PRO A 50 -9.68 -3.76 -11.39
N GLU A 51 -8.66 -4.59 -11.14
CA GLU A 51 -8.68 -5.60 -10.09
C GLU A 51 -8.83 -4.95 -8.71
N VAL A 52 -9.74 -5.47 -7.88
CA VAL A 52 -9.94 -5.02 -6.50
C VAL A 52 -8.93 -5.75 -5.62
N ASN A 53 -7.71 -5.20 -5.54
CA ASN A 53 -6.60 -5.86 -4.86
C ASN A 53 -5.61 -4.86 -4.23
N ALA A 54 -4.96 -5.29 -3.15
CA ALA A 54 -3.75 -4.71 -2.59
C ALA A 54 -2.96 -5.80 -1.88
N PHE A 55 -1.64 -5.68 -1.85
CA PHE A 55 -0.78 -6.57 -1.10
C PHE A 55 0.51 -5.86 -0.70
N VAL A 56 1.16 -6.36 0.33
CA VAL A 56 2.42 -5.83 0.86
C VAL A 56 3.43 -6.95 0.93
N LEU A 57 4.63 -6.70 0.40
CA LEU A 57 5.72 -7.65 0.44
C LEU A 57 6.51 -7.52 1.76
N PRO A 58 7.18 -8.59 2.24
CA PRO A 58 7.98 -8.55 3.47
C PRO A 58 9.07 -7.46 3.48
N ASN A 59 9.51 -6.99 2.31
CA ASN A 59 10.52 -5.95 2.18
C ASN A 59 9.96 -4.51 2.24
N GLY A 60 8.65 -4.33 2.47
CA GLY A 60 8.01 -3.02 2.58
C GLY A 60 7.49 -2.43 1.26
N GLU A 61 7.54 -3.17 0.16
CA GLU A 61 6.84 -2.76 -1.08
C GLU A 61 5.33 -2.95 -0.95
N VAL A 62 4.58 -1.88 -1.20
CA VAL A 62 3.12 -1.81 -1.12
C VAL A 62 2.56 -1.66 -2.52
N PHE A 63 1.71 -2.61 -2.94
CA PHE A 63 1.01 -2.57 -4.22
C PHE A 63 -0.48 -2.34 -4.00
N VAL A 64 -1.04 -1.32 -4.65
CA VAL A 64 -2.47 -0.97 -4.58
C VAL A 64 -3.03 -0.81 -5.99
N PHE A 65 -4.16 -1.46 -6.28
CA PHE A 65 -4.75 -1.45 -7.62
C PHE A 65 -5.84 -0.38 -7.70
N THR A 66 -5.98 0.29 -8.84
CA THR A 66 -7.01 1.34 -9.01
C THR A 66 -8.42 0.79 -8.88
N GLY A 67 -8.65 -0.49 -9.19
CA GLY A 67 -9.88 -1.21 -8.86
C GLY A 67 -10.21 -1.18 -7.36
N LEU A 68 -9.24 -1.36 -6.46
CA LEU A 68 -9.46 -1.23 -5.02
C LEU A 68 -9.82 0.20 -4.63
N LEU A 69 -9.10 1.18 -5.17
CA LEU A 69 -9.36 2.60 -4.89
C LEU A 69 -10.75 3.05 -5.33
N ASN A 70 -11.29 2.44 -6.39
CA ASN A 70 -12.65 2.71 -6.86
C ASN A 70 -13.72 1.96 -6.04
N ALA A 71 -13.35 0.87 -5.36
CA ALA A 71 -14.28 0.07 -4.56
C ALA A 71 -14.48 0.62 -3.14
N VAL A 72 -13.46 1.25 -2.56
CA VAL A 72 -13.55 1.87 -1.23
C VAL A 72 -14.34 3.18 -1.28
N SER A 73 -15.18 3.42 -0.28
CA SER A 73 -16.01 4.63 -0.22
C SER A 73 -15.31 5.83 0.40
N ASP A 74 -14.30 5.58 1.24
CA ASP A 74 -13.59 6.61 1.98
C ASP A 74 -12.17 6.17 2.38
N ILE A 75 -11.45 7.11 3.00
CA ILE A 75 -10.08 6.90 3.46
C ILE A 75 -9.96 5.90 4.62
N HIS A 76 -11.02 5.71 5.41
CA HIS A 76 -11.02 4.81 6.55
C HIS A 76 -11.06 3.36 6.07
N GLN A 77 -11.87 3.05 5.05
CA GLN A 77 -11.88 1.73 4.42
C GLN A 77 -10.53 1.41 3.78
N LEU A 78 -9.93 2.38 3.06
CA LEU A 78 -8.58 2.20 2.52
C LEU A 78 -7.55 1.93 3.62
N SER A 79 -7.60 2.70 4.71
CA SER A 79 -6.69 2.54 5.85
C SER A 79 -6.84 1.18 6.53
N PHE A 80 -8.07 0.66 6.66
CA PHE A 80 -8.32 -0.66 7.20
C PHE A 80 -7.65 -1.75 6.36
N ILE A 81 -7.84 -1.73 5.04
CA ILE A 81 -7.28 -2.73 4.13
C ILE A 81 -5.75 -2.65 4.11
N LEU A 82 -5.17 -1.46 3.97
CA LEU A 82 -3.72 -1.31 3.98
C LEU A 82 -3.10 -1.66 5.33
N GLY A 83 -3.78 -1.38 6.45
CA GLY A 83 -3.35 -1.82 7.77
C GLY A 83 -3.35 -3.34 7.92
N HIS A 84 -4.36 -4.02 7.37
CA HIS A 84 -4.43 -5.48 7.32
C HIS A 84 -3.26 -6.08 6.54
N GLU A 85 -2.96 -5.57 5.34
CA GLU A 85 -1.84 -6.06 4.53
C GLU A 85 -0.47 -5.78 5.16
N ILE A 86 -0.27 -4.59 5.75
CA ILE A 86 0.95 -4.27 6.49
C ILE A 86 1.16 -5.24 7.65
N ALA A 87 0.09 -5.58 8.39
CA ALA A 87 0.18 -6.55 9.47
C ALA A 87 0.56 -7.95 8.96
N HIS A 88 0.02 -8.39 7.82
CA HIS A 88 0.42 -9.64 7.18
C HIS A 88 1.91 -9.67 6.83
N ALA A 89 2.44 -8.60 6.25
CA ALA A 89 3.86 -8.50 5.89
C ALA A 89 4.77 -8.47 7.13
N VAL A 90 4.40 -7.70 8.17
CA VAL A 90 5.15 -7.55 9.41
C VAL A 90 5.18 -8.84 10.25
N LEU A 91 4.10 -9.61 10.23
CA LEU A 91 3.99 -10.89 10.95
C LEU A 91 4.46 -12.09 10.12
N GLU A 92 5.02 -11.86 8.94
CA GLU A 92 5.55 -12.90 8.04
C GLU A 92 4.50 -13.98 7.68
N HIS A 93 3.25 -13.56 7.47
CA HIS A 93 2.18 -14.43 6.98
C HIS A 93 2.07 -14.47 5.44
N ALA A 94 2.94 -13.73 4.75
CA ALA A 94 2.94 -13.50 3.30
C ALA A 94 3.77 -14.53 2.53
#